data_AF-A0A2D9P4X8-F1
#
_entry.id   AF-A0A2D9P4X8-F1
#
_cell.length_a   1.000
_cell.length_b   1.000
_cell.length_c   1.000
_cell.angle_alpha   90.00
_cell.angle_beta   90.00
_cell.angle_gamma   90.00
#
_symmetry.space_group_name_H-M   'P 1'
#
loop_
_entity.id
_entity.type
_entity.pdbx_description
1 polymer ?
#
loop_
_entity_poly.entity_id
_entity_poly.type
_entity_poly.pdbx_seq_one_letter_code
_entity_poly.pdbx_strand_id
1 'polypeptide(L)'
;MINKIKITLFLLMVGIFVVGCSEDDDPVTADSCTTNLMTYSENATGLFDGTATQEDCEAAYTAIMEYCVDGCEPEDTPADEQICTGMSELDAATITELCGGESGGGDDLTTYEFTSRFQNTSSVKYTGQTVRNLLIRDIKGNVVDGVTAAELLVFYENDDATAEIATSGYTADQTYYHDIDTKNLSGKIASSSFDWDPGNVIGYDMTPDELVKAWFDAAESEGQETSDGVNVAQMVAKGLAAMVGYYQATSVYFYPEKLDVADNTESANDDYGYTNMEHYWDESFGYFGASVDYLNLSNTNQRGAYDTDLSGSIDYKTEYNFDWAAYAAKRDDCTGCDHDGSFASTIMSAYIDGREAITAGGGVSSYDPHRMTIVNTWEKVVAANIVHYANSVQDDIASGSSDLNKHWSEMRAFALALQFNYYKVISNTDLTEMITLMGNAPSSDISYIDTMDQIKTMIGEVYMFTANDLANW
;
A
#
# COMPACT_ATOMS: atom_id res chain seq x y z
N MET A 1 5.10 -24.39 -7.93
CA MET A 1 4.07 -25.00 -7.07
C MET A 1 4.06 -24.39 -5.65
N ILE A 2 5.16 -23.71 -5.25
CA ILE A 2 5.37 -22.98 -3.99
C ILE A 2 4.38 -21.82 -3.74
N ASN A 3 3.79 -21.19 -4.77
CA ASN A 3 2.85 -20.07 -4.59
C ASN A 3 1.38 -20.42 -4.37
N LYS A 4 0.94 -21.62 -4.77
CA LYS A 4 -0.48 -21.96 -4.60
C LYS A 4 -0.86 -22.08 -3.13
N ILE A 5 0.11 -22.39 -2.27
CA ILE A 5 -0.15 -22.94 -0.94
C ILE A 5 -0.10 -21.86 0.16
N LYS A 6 0.73 -20.82 0.01
CA LYS A 6 0.59 -19.55 0.79
C LYS A 6 -0.79 -18.90 0.55
N ILE A 7 -1.31 -18.99 -0.68
CA ILE A 7 -2.67 -18.53 -1.06
C ILE A 7 -3.77 -19.43 -0.47
N THR A 8 -3.53 -20.75 -0.36
CA THR A 8 -4.49 -21.67 0.29
C THR A 8 -4.65 -21.36 1.78
N LEU A 9 -3.56 -21.07 2.51
CA LEU A 9 -3.66 -20.59 3.90
C LEU A 9 -4.39 -19.23 4.01
N PHE A 10 -4.16 -18.33 3.06
CA PHE A 10 -4.82 -17.03 3.00
C PHE A 10 -6.35 -17.11 2.76
N LEU A 11 -6.82 -17.98 1.85
CA LEU A 11 -8.26 -18.19 1.58
C LEU A 11 -8.97 -18.90 2.76
N LEU A 12 -8.24 -19.71 3.52
CA LEU A 12 -8.73 -20.49 4.66
C LEU A 12 -9.28 -19.62 5.80
N MET A 13 -8.60 -18.51 6.12
CA MET A 13 -9.04 -17.61 7.21
C MET A 13 -10.39 -16.94 6.90
N VAL A 14 -10.67 -16.69 5.61
CA VAL A 14 -11.92 -16.07 5.14
C VAL A 14 -13.08 -17.09 5.09
N GLY A 15 -12.80 -18.36 4.78
CA GLY A 15 -13.83 -19.42 4.71
C GLY A 15 -14.28 -19.98 6.07
N ILE A 16 -13.40 -19.98 7.09
CA ILE A 16 -13.67 -20.64 8.38
C ILE A 16 -14.70 -19.89 9.25
N PHE A 17 -14.92 -18.59 9.04
CA PHE A 17 -15.95 -17.83 9.77
C PHE A 17 -17.39 -18.29 9.49
N VAL A 18 -17.61 -19.15 8.48
CA VAL A 18 -18.95 -19.60 8.06
C VAL A 18 -19.35 -20.96 8.67
N VAL A 19 -18.42 -21.78 9.17
CA VAL A 19 -18.72 -23.19 9.57
C VAL A 19 -18.95 -23.37 11.08
N GLY A 20 -18.90 -22.30 11.86
CA GLY A 20 -19.21 -22.32 13.28
C GLY A 20 -20.71 -22.42 13.58
N CYS A 21 -21.41 -23.48 13.13
CA CYS A 21 -22.65 -24.03 13.71
C CYS A 21 -23.23 -25.14 12.81
N SER A 22 -22.77 -26.39 12.95
CA SER A 22 -23.65 -27.54 12.75
C SER A 22 -23.46 -28.53 13.89
N GLU A 23 -24.40 -28.51 14.83
CA GLU A 23 -24.61 -29.60 15.77
C GLU A 23 -25.02 -30.84 14.97
N ASP A 24 -24.11 -31.77 14.71
CA ASP A 24 -24.39 -33.21 14.66
C ASP A 24 -23.11 -34.03 14.34
N ASP A 25 -22.89 -35.06 15.18
CA ASP A 25 -22.04 -36.26 15.03
C ASP A 25 -20.55 -36.33 15.51
N ASP A 26 -20.33 -37.41 16.28
CA ASP A 26 -19.15 -38.05 16.90
C ASP A 26 -18.20 -37.27 17.86
N PRO A 27 -18.06 -37.71 19.13
CA PRO A 27 -17.33 -36.95 20.17
C PRO A 27 -15.79 -37.04 20.10
N VAL A 28 -15.23 -37.81 19.16
CA VAL A 28 -13.76 -37.96 19.03
C VAL A 28 -13.21 -37.14 17.86
N THR A 29 -14.00 -36.95 16.80
CA THR A 29 -13.64 -36.17 15.61
C THR A 29 -13.90 -34.67 15.81
N ALA A 30 -14.97 -34.27 16.51
CA ALA A 30 -15.28 -32.86 16.75
C ALA A 30 -14.21 -32.11 17.59
N ASP A 31 -13.50 -32.81 18.49
CA ASP A 31 -12.50 -32.21 19.39
C ASP A 31 -11.16 -31.97 18.69
N SER A 32 -10.70 -32.91 17.85
CA SER A 32 -9.46 -32.75 17.08
C SER A 32 -9.62 -31.75 15.93
N CYS A 33 -10.76 -31.75 15.23
CA CYS A 33 -11.05 -30.75 14.20
C CYS A 33 -10.99 -29.32 14.74
N THR A 34 -11.64 -29.08 15.89
CA THR A 34 -11.63 -27.77 16.54
C THR A 34 -10.23 -27.38 17.01
N THR A 35 -9.49 -28.33 17.60
CA THR A 35 -8.11 -28.12 18.07
C THR A 35 -7.16 -27.77 16.92
N ASN A 36 -7.24 -28.51 15.81
CA ASN A 36 -6.42 -28.29 14.63
C ASN A 36 -6.73 -26.92 14.00
N LEU A 37 -8.01 -26.53 13.95
CA LEU A 37 -8.41 -25.23 13.41
C LEU A 37 -7.97 -24.04 14.29
N MET A 38 -8.02 -24.20 15.62
CA MET A 38 -7.50 -23.19 16.56
C MET A 38 -5.98 -23.06 16.43
N THR A 39 -5.26 -24.18 16.39
CA THR A 39 -3.79 -24.18 16.21
C THR A 39 -3.41 -23.53 14.89
N TYR A 40 -4.14 -23.84 13.81
CA TYR A 40 -3.98 -23.18 12.53
C TYR A 40 -4.17 -21.65 12.66
N SER A 41 -5.28 -21.22 13.25
CA SER A 41 -5.59 -19.79 13.42
C SER A 41 -4.53 -19.05 14.24
N GLU A 42 -4.10 -19.63 15.36
CA GLU A 42 -3.11 -19.05 16.28
C GLU A 42 -1.72 -18.89 15.66
N ASN A 43 -1.33 -19.78 14.75
CA ASN A 43 -0.02 -19.76 14.12
C ASN A 43 -0.05 -19.07 12.74
N ALA A 44 -1.23 -18.95 12.13
CA ALA A 44 -1.41 -18.25 10.87
C ALA A 44 -1.56 -16.73 11.04
N THR A 45 -1.98 -16.23 12.20
CA THR A 45 -2.11 -14.78 12.49
C THR A 45 -0.80 -14.01 12.26
N GLY A 46 0.34 -14.56 12.66
CA GLY A 46 1.65 -13.95 12.43
C GLY A 46 2.06 -13.87 10.95
N LEU A 47 1.44 -14.65 10.06
CA LEU A 47 1.67 -14.55 8.61
C LEU A 47 1.05 -13.26 8.03
N PHE A 48 0.08 -12.65 8.72
CA PHE A 48 -0.64 -11.45 8.25
C PHE A 48 -0.02 -10.13 8.69
N ASP A 49 0.75 -10.12 9.78
CA ASP A 49 1.47 -8.95 10.29
C ASP A 49 2.98 -9.03 10.05
N GLY A 50 3.49 -10.14 9.50
CA GLY A 50 4.89 -10.33 9.14
C GLY A 50 5.76 -10.82 10.30
N THR A 51 5.16 -11.20 11.43
CA THR A 51 5.88 -11.65 12.63
C THR A 51 6.05 -13.17 12.71
N ALA A 52 5.38 -13.94 11.84
CA ALA A 52 5.46 -15.40 11.84
C ALA A 52 6.88 -15.90 11.57
N THR A 53 7.38 -16.70 12.50
CA THR A 53 8.60 -17.46 12.33
C THR A 53 8.36 -18.66 11.41
N GLN A 54 9.46 -19.27 10.95
CA GLN A 54 9.39 -20.56 10.26
C GLN A 54 8.65 -21.62 11.11
N GLU A 55 8.81 -21.58 12.43
CA GLU A 55 8.14 -22.50 13.36
C GLU A 55 6.61 -22.27 13.37
N ASP A 56 6.16 -21.01 13.34
CA ASP A 56 4.74 -20.66 13.26
C ASP A 56 4.13 -21.10 11.92
N CYS A 57 4.85 -20.90 10.82
CA CYS A 57 4.45 -21.42 9.52
C CYS A 57 4.33 -22.95 9.54
N GLU A 58 5.35 -23.66 10.02
CA GLU A 58 5.36 -25.12 10.09
C GLU A 58 4.22 -25.65 10.99
N ALA A 59 3.93 -24.95 12.09
CA ALA A 59 2.83 -25.27 13.00
C ALA A 59 1.46 -25.08 12.33
N ALA A 60 1.25 -23.98 11.60
CA ALA A 60 0.01 -23.74 10.85
C ALA A 60 -0.20 -24.79 9.75
N TYR A 61 0.87 -25.14 9.01
CA TYR A 61 0.83 -26.19 7.99
C TYR A 61 0.53 -27.57 8.56
N THR A 62 1.14 -27.91 9.69
CA THR A 62 0.92 -29.20 10.35
C THR A 62 -0.52 -29.30 10.85
N ALA A 63 -1.05 -28.22 11.43
CA ALA A 63 -2.41 -28.19 11.94
C ALA A 63 -3.47 -28.37 10.83
N ILE A 64 -3.28 -27.76 9.65
CA ILE A 64 -4.22 -27.95 8.54
C ILE A 64 -4.10 -29.34 7.89
N MET A 65 -2.89 -29.91 7.87
CA MET A 65 -2.69 -31.30 7.46
C MET A 65 -3.45 -32.27 8.36
N GLU A 66 -3.36 -32.08 9.67
CA GLU A 66 -4.05 -32.93 10.64
C GLU A 66 -5.56 -32.74 10.56
N TYR A 67 -6.06 -31.52 10.36
CA TYR A 67 -7.47 -31.24 10.04
C TYR A 67 -7.96 -32.07 8.83
N CYS A 68 -7.15 -32.15 7.77
CA CYS A 68 -7.50 -32.90 6.58
C CYS A 68 -7.41 -34.41 6.73
N VAL A 69 -6.41 -34.90 7.46
CA VAL A 69 -6.25 -36.33 7.77
C VAL A 69 -7.39 -36.85 8.65
N ASP A 70 -7.89 -36.00 9.57
CA ASP A 70 -9.00 -36.31 10.46
C ASP A 70 -10.37 -36.28 9.75
N GLY A 71 -10.41 -35.89 8.47
CA GLY A 71 -11.65 -35.83 7.69
C GLY A 71 -12.58 -34.70 8.12
N CYS A 72 -12.01 -33.61 8.63
CA CYS A 72 -12.77 -32.48 9.17
C CYS A 72 -13.43 -31.60 8.11
N GLU A 73 -13.01 -31.72 6.84
CA GLU A 73 -13.62 -31.01 5.71
C GLU A 73 -14.99 -31.63 5.36
N PRO A 74 -16.08 -30.84 5.34
CA PRO A 74 -17.40 -31.34 4.97
C PRO A 74 -17.43 -31.95 3.56
N GLU A 75 -18.13 -33.07 3.38
CA GLU A 75 -18.23 -33.74 2.07
C GLU A 75 -18.93 -32.88 0.99
N ASP A 76 -19.74 -31.90 1.41
CA ASP A 76 -20.51 -31.02 0.53
C ASP A 76 -19.79 -29.69 0.21
N THR A 77 -18.54 -29.50 0.64
CA THR A 77 -17.76 -28.29 0.36
C THR A 77 -17.59 -28.09 -1.16
N PRO A 78 -17.95 -26.91 -1.71
CA PRO A 78 -17.75 -26.59 -3.13
C PRO A 78 -16.30 -26.83 -3.58
N ALA A 79 -16.10 -27.28 -4.82
CA ALA A 79 -14.77 -27.68 -5.31
C ALA A 79 -13.74 -26.53 -5.34
N ASP A 80 -14.19 -25.29 -5.40
CA ASP A 80 -13.41 -24.06 -5.28
C ASP A 80 -13.15 -23.62 -3.83
N GLU A 81 -13.81 -24.25 -2.87
CA GLU A 81 -13.67 -24.05 -1.42
C GLU A 81 -13.03 -25.25 -0.70
N GLN A 82 -12.77 -26.35 -1.40
CA GLN A 82 -12.07 -27.52 -0.86
C GLN A 82 -10.58 -27.23 -0.64
N ILE A 83 -10.14 -27.43 0.60
CA ILE A 83 -8.82 -27.14 1.14
C ILE A 83 -7.99 -28.39 1.37
N CYS A 84 -8.63 -29.56 1.57
CA CYS A 84 -7.90 -30.81 1.82
C CYS A 84 -7.40 -31.50 0.56
N THR A 85 -7.90 -31.07 -0.60
CA THR A 85 -7.44 -31.53 -1.90
C THR A 85 -6.02 -31.00 -2.19
N GLY A 86 -5.02 -31.89 -2.09
CA GLY A 86 -3.61 -31.59 -2.34
C GLY A 86 -2.79 -31.21 -1.11
N MET A 87 -3.44 -31.06 0.06
CA MET A 87 -2.75 -30.85 1.33
C MET A 87 -2.21 -32.18 1.86
N SER A 88 -3.05 -33.21 1.95
CA SER A 88 -2.75 -34.55 2.53
C SER A 88 -1.57 -35.34 1.91
N GLU A 89 -0.92 -34.80 0.89
CA GLU A 89 0.24 -35.39 0.21
C GLU A 89 1.59 -34.74 0.59
N LEU A 90 1.58 -33.67 1.40
CA LEU A 90 2.79 -32.95 1.83
C LEU A 90 3.51 -33.70 2.96
N ASP A 91 4.83 -33.88 2.83
CA ASP A 91 5.67 -34.43 3.90
C ASP A 91 6.36 -33.32 4.73
N ALA A 92 6.86 -33.69 5.91
CA ALA A 92 7.50 -32.74 6.82
C ALA A 92 8.70 -32.01 6.19
N ALA A 93 9.44 -32.67 5.29
CA ALA A 93 10.56 -32.03 4.59
C ALA A 93 10.08 -30.97 3.59
N THR A 94 8.97 -31.23 2.90
CA THR A 94 8.32 -30.28 2.00
C THR A 94 7.72 -29.11 2.77
N ILE A 95 7.11 -29.36 3.93
CA ILE A 95 6.59 -28.30 4.82
C ILE A 95 7.72 -27.40 5.30
N THR A 96 8.83 -27.97 5.78
CA THR A 96 10.03 -27.22 6.17
C THR A 96 10.66 -26.48 5.00
N GLU A 97 10.62 -26.99 3.76
CA GLU A 97 11.10 -26.26 2.58
C GLU A 97 10.15 -25.11 2.18
N LEU A 98 8.84 -25.28 2.37
CA LEU A 98 7.83 -24.26 2.11
C LEU A 98 7.86 -23.11 3.13
N CYS A 99 8.12 -23.45 4.40
CA CYS A 99 8.21 -22.51 5.51
C CYS A 99 9.62 -21.96 5.74
N GLY A 100 10.62 -22.75 5.40
CA GLY A 100 12.04 -22.42 5.41
C GLY A 100 12.54 -21.93 4.07
N GLY A 101 11.63 -21.54 3.16
CA GLY A 101 11.96 -20.57 2.13
C GLY A 101 12.40 -19.31 2.84
N GLU A 102 13.69 -19.25 3.18
CA GLU A 102 14.38 -18.02 3.50
C GLU A 102 13.84 -16.98 2.51
N SER A 103 13.54 -15.77 2.99
CA SER A 103 13.84 -14.59 2.17
C SER A 103 15.26 -14.85 1.69
N GLY A 104 15.38 -15.35 0.46
CA GLY A 104 16.59 -15.90 -0.08
C GLY A 104 17.49 -14.73 -0.38
N GLY A 105 18.04 -14.15 0.69
CA GLY A 105 19.06 -13.13 0.66
C GLY A 105 20.27 -13.73 -0.02
N GLY A 106 20.40 -13.45 -1.31
CA GLY A 106 21.71 -13.12 -1.82
C GLY A 106 22.15 -11.84 -1.11
N ASP A 107 23.02 -11.96 -0.10
CA ASP A 107 23.63 -10.84 0.63
C ASP A 107 22.64 -9.76 1.09
N ASP A 108 21.96 -9.90 2.24
CA ASP A 108 21.22 -8.84 3.01
C ASP A 108 21.11 -7.48 2.29
N LEU A 109 20.37 -7.41 1.18
CA LEU A 109 20.29 -6.19 0.40
C LEU A 109 19.43 -5.21 1.20
N THR A 110 20.09 -4.25 1.80
CA THR A 110 19.44 -3.16 2.54
C THR A 110 19.16 -1.94 1.65
N THR A 111 19.64 -2.00 0.40
CA THR A 111 19.59 -0.92 -0.57
C THR A 111 18.88 -1.37 -1.85
N TYR A 112 18.02 -0.52 -2.41
CA TYR A 112 17.36 -0.78 -3.69
C TYR A 112 18.30 -0.50 -4.88
N GLU A 113 19.28 -1.37 -5.07
CA GLU A 113 20.27 -1.27 -6.14
C GLU A 113 20.40 -2.60 -6.90
N PHE A 114 20.27 -2.56 -8.23
CA PHE A 114 20.32 -3.75 -9.07
C PHE A 114 21.16 -3.52 -10.30
N THR A 115 22.24 -4.31 -10.45
CA THR A 115 23.07 -4.32 -11.66
C THR A 115 22.39 -5.13 -12.75
N SER A 116 22.43 -4.64 -13.99
CA SER A 116 21.88 -5.34 -15.15
C SER A 116 22.54 -6.70 -15.36
N ARG A 117 21.71 -7.68 -15.76
CA ARG A 117 22.17 -9.02 -16.18
C ARG A 117 22.84 -9.04 -17.55
N PHE A 118 22.65 -7.99 -18.34
CA PHE A 118 23.10 -7.91 -19.72
C PHE A 118 24.31 -6.96 -19.87
N GLN A 119 24.55 -6.07 -18.91
CA GLN A 119 25.62 -5.07 -18.94
C GLN A 119 26.06 -4.63 -17.54
N ASN A 120 27.27 -4.09 -17.44
CA ASN A 120 27.85 -3.66 -16.16
C ASN A 120 27.42 -2.22 -15.79
N THR A 121 26.12 -1.99 -15.67
CA THR A 121 25.49 -0.73 -15.23
C THR A 121 24.25 -1.02 -14.38
N SER A 122 23.71 0.00 -13.71
CA SER A 122 22.44 -0.11 -13.00
C SER A 122 21.29 -0.39 -13.99
N SER A 123 20.44 -1.33 -13.61
CA SER A 123 19.17 -1.65 -14.27
C SER A 123 17.98 -0.90 -13.67
N VAL A 124 18.19 -0.14 -12.60
CA VAL A 124 17.11 0.53 -11.86
C VAL A 124 16.69 1.81 -12.57
N LYS A 125 15.38 1.95 -12.86
CA LYS A 125 14.85 3.16 -13.50
C LYS A 125 13.43 3.51 -13.06
N TYR A 126 13.29 4.67 -12.41
CA TYR A 126 11.98 5.21 -12.00
C TYR A 126 11.94 6.75 -11.90
N THR A 127 12.79 7.48 -12.62
CA THR A 127 12.83 8.96 -12.56
C THR A 127 11.49 9.63 -12.91
N GLY A 128 10.71 8.98 -13.78
CA GLY A 128 9.37 9.43 -14.13
C GLY A 128 8.38 9.35 -12.97
N GLN A 129 8.65 8.54 -11.94
CA GLN A 129 7.88 8.47 -10.70
C GLN A 129 8.41 9.49 -9.69
N THR A 130 9.74 9.63 -9.58
CA THR A 130 10.38 10.68 -8.77
C THR A 130 9.82 12.07 -9.09
N VAL A 131 9.78 12.45 -10.37
CA VAL A 131 9.26 13.77 -10.77
C VAL A 131 7.77 13.92 -10.42
N ARG A 132 6.96 12.85 -10.53
CA ARG A 132 5.54 12.90 -10.20
C ARG A 132 5.31 13.09 -8.71
N ASN A 133 6.08 12.40 -7.86
CA ASN A 133 5.98 12.61 -6.42
C ASN A 133 6.36 14.04 -6.02
N LEU A 134 7.39 14.63 -6.67
CA LEU A 134 7.75 16.04 -6.48
C LEU A 134 6.62 16.97 -6.92
N LEU A 135 6.02 16.75 -8.10
CA LEU A 135 4.89 17.55 -8.58
C LEU A 135 3.69 17.49 -7.61
N ILE A 136 3.34 16.31 -7.10
CA ILE A 136 2.25 16.15 -6.12
C ILE A 136 2.55 16.94 -4.84
N ARG A 137 3.77 16.82 -4.31
CA ARG A 137 4.23 17.54 -3.12
C ARG A 137 4.15 19.06 -3.33
N ASP A 138 4.58 19.55 -4.48
CA ASP A 138 4.71 20.99 -4.74
C ASP A 138 3.39 21.62 -5.18
N ILE A 139 2.50 20.89 -5.85
CA ILE A 139 1.12 21.32 -6.11
C ILE A 139 0.41 21.66 -4.79
N LYS A 140 0.60 20.85 -3.74
CA LYS A 140 0.07 21.15 -2.41
C LYS A 140 0.54 22.52 -1.89
N GLY A 141 1.84 22.81 -2.02
CA GLY A 141 2.42 24.09 -1.61
C GLY A 141 1.85 25.25 -2.41
N ASN A 142 1.68 25.08 -3.71
CA ASN A 142 1.10 26.11 -4.58
C ASN A 142 -0.38 26.41 -4.27
N VAL A 143 -1.19 25.40 -3.91
CA VAL A 143 -2.56 25.63 -3.41
C VAL A 143 -2.52 26.48 -2.13
N VAL A 144 -1.52 26.28 -1.27
CA VAL A 144 -1.34 27.08 -0.05
C VAL A 144 -0.96 28.52 -0.34
N ASP A 145 -0.15 28.74 -1.37
CA ASP A 145 0.29 30.07 -1.81
C ASP A 145 -0.78 30.83 -2.62
N GLY A 146 -1.92 30.18 -2.93
CA GLY A 146 -3.08 30.80 -3.57
C GLY A 146 -2.89 31.05 -5.06
N VAL A 147 -2.19 30.14 -5.76
CA VAL A 147 -2.06 30.20 -7.22
C VAL A 147 -3.40 29.85 -7.92
N THR A 148 -3.52 30.22 -9.20
CA THR A 148 -4.70 29.96 -10.03
C THR A 148 -4.81 28.49 -10.46
N ALA A 149 -6.00 28.04 -10.85
CA ALA A 149 -6.20 26.69 -11.38
C ALA A 149 -5.35 26.45 -12.64
N ALA A 150 -5.17 27.49 -13.47
CA ALA A 150 -4.32 27.43 -14.65
C ALA A 150 -2.84 27.22 -14.30
N GLU A 151 -2.35 27.82 -13.22
CA GLU A 151 -0.97 27.61 -12.73
C GLU A 151 -0.82 26.20 -12.13
N LEU A 152 -1.81 25.68 -11.41
CA LEU A 152 -1.79 24.29 -10.92
C LEU A 152 -1.77 23.29 -12.08
N LEU A 153 -2.48 23.57 -13.19
CA LEU A 153 -2.47 22.74 -14.39
C LEU A 153 -1.08 22.66 -15.05
N VAL A 154 -0.27 23.71 -15.00
CA VAL A 154 1.12 23.69 -15.51
C VAL A 154 1.94 22.64 -14.77
N PHE A 155 1.83 22.57 -13.44
CA PHE A 155 2.49 21.50 -12.66
C PHE A 155 1.87 20.13 -12.95
N TYR A 156 0.54 20.05 -13.05
CA TYR A 156 -0.15 18.80 -13.35
C TYR A 156 0.27 18.17 -14.69
N GLU A 157 0.50 19.02 -15.70
CA GLU A 157 0.96 18.65 -17.03
C GLU A 157 2.49 18.59 -17.16
N ASN A 158 3.24 19.11 -16.18
CA ASN A 158 4.70 19.25 -16.19
C ASN A 158 5.22 19.86 -17.51
N ASP A 159 4.54 20.89 -18.01
CA ASP A 159 4.77 21.44 -19.35
C ASP A 159 5.71 22.68 -19.39
N ASP A 160 6.14 23.17 -18.21
CA ASP A 160 7.15 24.23 -18.08
C ASP A 160 8.52 23.66 -17.67
N ALA A 161 9.46 23.65 -18.61
CA ALA A 161 10.84 23.21 -18.39
C ALA A 161 11.64 24.10 -17.43
N THR A 162 11.13 25.27 -17.07
CA THR A 162 11.76 26.22 -16.14
C THR A 162 11.12 26.22 -14.75
N ALA A 163 10.10 25.39 -14.52
CA ALA A 163 9.48 25.26 -13.21
C ALA A 163 10.49 24.67 -12.19
N GLU A 164 10.74 25.43 -11.12
CA GLU A 164 11.66 25.07 -10.05
C GLU A 164 10.99 24.12 -9.05
N ILE A 165 11.79 23.19 -8.53
CA ILE A 165 11.39 22.27 -7.46
C ILE A 165 11.43 23.03 -6.12
N ALA A 166 10.35 22.97 -5.35
CA ALA A 166 10.30 23.59 -4.03
C ALA A 166 11.28 22.88 -3.08
N THR A 167 12.23 23.64 -2.53
CA THR A 167 13.26 23.11 -1.63
C THR A 167 13.22 23.89 -0.31
N SER A 168 13.16 23.18 0.82
CA SER A 168 13.10 23.80 2.14
C SER A 168 13.93 23.01 3.16
N GLY A 169 14.91 23.68 3.77
CA GLY A 169 15.75 23.09 4.82
C GLY A 169 16.93 22.24 4.36
N TYR A 170 17.17 22.12 3.05
CA TYR A 170 18.30 21.41 2.45
C TYR A 170 18.71 22.06 1.11
N THR A 171 19.82 21.62 0.54
CA THR A 171 20.21 21.89 -0.86
C THR A 171 19.97 20.65 -1.69
N ALA A 172 19.62 20.81 -2.97
CA ALA A 172 19.32 19.71 -3.86
C ALA A 172 20.17 19.75 -5.13
N ASP A 173 20.47 18.57 -5.66
CA ASP A 173 21.25 18.40 -6.89
C ASP A 173 20.48 18.80 -8.14
N GLN A 174 19.16 18.63 -8.12
CA GLN A 174 18.27 19.03 -9.19
C GLN A 174 17.52 20.31 -8.82
N THR A 175 17.44 21.25 -9.76
CA THR A 175 16.76 22.55 -9.57
C THR A 175 15.39 22.54 -10.23
N TYR A 176 15.28 21.97 -11.44
CA TYR A 176 14.06 21.94 -12.24
C TYR A 176 13.50 20.52 -12.32
N TYR A 177 12.18 20.37 -12.45
CA TYR A 177 11.55 19.05 -12.64
C TYR A 177 12.14 18.30 -13.85
N HIS A 178 12.44 19.03 -14.92
CA HIS A 178 13.00 18.47 -16.16
C HIS A 178 14.48 18.06 -16.05
N ASP A 179 15.18 18.40 -14.96
CA ASP A 179 16.50 17.81 -14.64
C ASP A 179 16.37 16.33 -14.21
N ILE A 180 15.15 15.91 -13.85
CA ILE A 180 14.82 14.55 -13.43
C ILE A 180 14.12 13.81 -14.56
N ASP A 181 12.96 14.31 -15.01
CA ASP A 181 12.17 13.72 -16.09
C ASP A 181 11.09 14.70 -16.59
N THR A 182 10.51 14.46 -17.77
CA THR A 182 9.43 15.27 -18.36
C THR A 182 8.06 14.62 -18.19
N LYS A 183 7.93 13.62 -17.31
CA LYS A 183 6.65 12.93 -17.07
C LYS A 183 5.65 13.82 -16.33
N ASN A 184 4.39 13.70 -16.70
CA ASN A 184 3.27 14.44 -16.12
C ASN A 184 2.37 13.57 -15.25
N LEU A 185 1.44 14.19 -14.52
CA LEU A 185 0.43 13.52 -13.69
C LEU A 185 -0.82 13.14 -14.49
N SER A 186 -1.26 14.01 -15.41
CA SER A 186 -2.46 13.81 -16.24
C SER A 186 -2.45 12.50 -17.02
N GLY A 187 -1.29 12.09 -17.55
CA GLY A 187 -1.13 10.84 -18.29
C GLY A 187 -1.10 9.58 -17.40
N LYS A 188 -1.19 9.74 -16.08
CA LYS A 188 -1.09 8.64 -15.09
C LYS A 188 -2.19 8.64 -14.05
N ILE A 189 -3.09 9.61 -14.06
CA ILE A 189 -4.25 9.56 -13.20
C ILE A 189 -5.17 8.38 -13.59
N ALA A 190 -5.79 7.78 -12.59
CA ALA A 190 -6.73 6.68 -12.76
C ALA A 190 -7.80 7.04 -13.80
N SER A 191 -7.98 6.14 -14.78
CA SER A 191 -8.89 6.35 -15.90
C SER A 191 -9.27 5.03 -16.55
N SER A 192 -10.30 5.06 -17.39
CA SER A 192 -10.74 3.95 -18.24
C SER A 192 -9.80 3.60 -19.40
N SER A 193 -8.60 4.23 -19.46
CA SER A 193 -7.60 3.97 -20.50
C SER A 193 -6.72 2.75 -20.23
N PHE A 194 -6.79 2.20 -19.02
CA PHE A 194 -6.14 0.96 -18.62
C PHE A 194 -7.19 -0.14 -18.39
N ASP A 195 -6.79 -1.41 -18.51
CA ASP A 195 -7.72 -2.55 -18.47
C ASP A 195 -8.50 -2.64 -17.15
N TRP A 196 -7.88 -2.25 -16.04
CA TRP A 196 -8.57 -2.07 -14.77
C TRP A 196 -8.93 -0.61 -14.50
N ASP A 197 -10.24 -0.34 -14.48
CA ASP A 197 -10.84 0.97 -14.25
C ASP A 197 -11.56 1.01 -12.88
N PRO A 198 -11.13 1.88 -11.94
CA PRO A 198 -11.80 2.07 -10.66
C PRO A 198 -13.11 2.88 -10.77
N GLY A 199 -13.43 3.45 -11.94
CA GLY A 199 -14.63 4.23 -12.20
C GLY A 199 -14.61 5.63 -11.57
N ASN A 200 -15.81 6.20 -11.41
CA ASN A 200 -15.99 7.50 -10.76
C ASN A 200 -15.58 7.43 -9.28
N VAL A 201 -15.02 8.52 -8.76
CA VAL A 201 -14.61 8.62 -7.36
C VAL A 201 -15.84 8.55 -6.45
N ILE A 202 -15.81 7.63 -5.48
CA ILE A 202 -16.95 7.37 -4.59
C ILE A 202 -17.32 8.66 -3.83
N GLY A 203 -18.57 9.09 -4.01
CA GLY A 203 -19.13 10.29 -3.37
C GLY A 203 -19.05 11.57 -4.21
N TYR A 204 -18.39 11.56 -5.37
CA TYR A 204 -18.22 12.77 -6.21
C TYR A 204 -18.88 12.68 -7.60
N ASP A 205 -19.26 11.49 -8.08
CA ASP A 205 -19.80 11.26 -9.44
C ASP A 205 -18.97 11.91 -10.55
N MET A 206 -17.65 11.93 -10.35
CA MET A 206 -16.65 12.49 -11.25
C MET A 206 -15.57 11.44 -11.49
N THR A 207 -14.99 11.44 -12.68
CA THR A 207 -13.73 10.73 -12.89
C THR A 207 -12.62 11.34 -12.02
N PRO A 208 -11.53 10.59 -11.73
CA PRO A 208 -10.40 11.11 -10.98
C PRO A 208 -9.81 12.42 -11.55
N ASP A 209 -9.66 12.52 -12.88
CA ASP A 209 -9.17 13.73 -13.57
C ASP A 209 -10.13 14.93 -13.42
N GLU A 210 -11.44 14.70 -13.59
CA GLU A 210 -12.45 15.74 -13.39
C GLU A 210 -12.45 16.24 -11.94
N LEU A 211 -12.30 15.34 -10.96
CA LEU A 211 -12.31 15.70 -9.55
C LEU A 211 -11.08 16.52 -9.15
N VAL A 212 -9.88 16.14 -9.60
CA VAL A 212 -8.66 16.93 -9.34
C VAL A 212 -8.78 18.33 -9.94
N LYS A 213 -9.31 18.45 -11.16
CA LYS A 213 -9.54 19.75 -11.81
C LYS A 213 -10.60 20.57 -11.07
N ALA A 214 -11.66 19.94 -10.58
CA ALA A 214 -12.65 20.61 -9.73
C ALA A 214 -12.05 21.13 -8.43
N TRP A 215 -11.08 20.40 -7.82
CA TRP A 215 -10.34 20.91 -6.67
C TRP A 215 -9.39 22.05 -7.02
N PHE A 216 -8.78 22.07 -8.19
CA PHE A 216 -8.00 23.23 -8.65
C PHE A 216 -8.89 24.47 -8.83
N ASP A 217 -10.07 24.30 -9.42
CA ASP A 217 -11.05 25.38 -9.55
C ASP A 217 -11.53 25.90 -8.17
N ALA A 218 -11.75 24.99 -7.22
CA ALA A 218 -12.07 25.34 -5.83
C ALA A 218 -10.91 26.09 -5.14
N ALA A 219 -9.66 25.67 -5.38
CA ALA A 219 -8.48 26.35 -4.82
C ALA A 219 -8.40 27.82 -5.28
N GLU A 220 -8.70 28.09 -6.55
CA GLU A 220 -8.71 29.46 -7.08
C GLU A 220 -9.91 30.28 -6.59
N SER A 221 -11.10 29.67 -6.56
CA SER A 221 -12.35 30.40 -6.29
C SER A 221 -12.69 30.56 -4.80
N GLU A 222 -12.26 29.63 -3.96
CA GLU A 222 -12.57 29.57 -2.53
C GLU A 222 -11.31 29.64 -1.64
N GLY A 223 -10.13 29.39 -2.21
CA GLY A 223 -8.86 29.36 -1.48
C GLY A 223 -8.53 27.97 -0.95
N GLN A 224 -7.79 27.91 0.16
CA GLN A 224 -7.32 26.63 0.72
C GLN A 224 -8.44 25.78 1.34
N GLU A 225 -9.60 26.38 1.62
CA GLU A 225 -10.72 25.73 2.28
C GLU A 225 -12.03 26.25 1.70
N THR A 226 -12.94 25.34 1.35
CA THR A 226 -14.25 25.69 0.80
C THR A 226 -15.15 26.32 1.87
N SER A 227 -16.26 26.93 1.45
CA SER A 227 -17.24 27.49 2.40
C SER A 227 -17.84 26.45 3.35
N ASP A 228 -17.84 25.19 2.95
CA ASP A 228 -18.34 24.06 3.75
C ASP A 228 -17.23 23.41 4.61
N GLY A 229 -16.01 23.97 4.60
CA GLY A 229 -14.90 23.53 5.45
C GLY A 229 -14.02 22.43 4.84
N VAL A 230 -14.16 22.11 3.55
CA VAL A 230 -13.29 21.11 2.91
C VAL A 230 -11.92 21.75 2.63
N ASN A 231 -10.87 21.24 3.26
CA ASN A 231 -9.51 21.71 3.04
C ASN A 231 -8.97 21.21 1.68
N VAL A 232 -9.07 22.06 0.67
CA VAL A 232 -8.75 21.76 -0.73
C VAL A 232 -7.29 21.35 -0.89
N ALA A 233 -6.36 21.97 -0.15
CA ALA A 233 -4.94 21.62 -0.22
C ALA A 233 -4.69 20.16 0.19
N GLN A 234 -5.41 19.66 1.20
CA GLN A 234 -5.30 18.27 1.63
C GLN A 234 -5.96 17.30 0.64
N MET A 235 -7.13 17.66 0.12
CA MET A 235 -7.83 16.86 -0.89
C MET A 235 -6.99 16.70 -2.16
N VAL A 236 -6.41 17.79 -2.67
CA VAL A 236 -5.54 17.77 -3.86
C VAL A 236 -4.32 16.89 -3.62
N ALA A 237 -3.58 17.11 -2.54
CA ALA A 237 -2.32 16.42 -2.29
C ALA A 237 -2.52 14.91 -2.13
N LYS A 238 -3.39 14.51 -1.19
CA LYS A 238 -3.64 13.10 -0.88
C LYS A 238 -4.47 12.42 -1.97
N GLY A 239 -5.38 13.16 -2.62
CA GLY A 239 -6.13 12.68 -3.77
C GLY A 239 -5.22 12.37 -4.95
N LEU A 240 -4.25 13.22 -5.29
CA LEU A 240 -3.25 12.90 -6.31
C LEU A 240 -2.33 11.75 -5.88
N ALA A 241 -1.90 11.70 -4.62
CA ALA A 241 -1.12 10.58 -4.09
C ALA A 241 -1.88 9.24 -4.25
N ALA A 242 -3.20 9.25 -4.08
CA ALA A 242 -4.07 8.10 -4.29
C ALA A 242 -4.32 7.77 -5.77
N MET A 243 -4.87 8.74 -6.52
CA MET A 243 -5.38 8.55 -7.88
C MET A 243 -4.26 8.43 -8.92
N VAL A 244 -3.05 8.86 -8.59
CA VAL A 244 -1.85 8.68 -9.42
C VAL A 244 -0.90 7.68 -8.76
N GLY A 245 -0.33 8.01 -7.60
CA GLY A 245 0.76 7.23 -7.02
C GLY A 245 0.34 5.81 -6.65
N TYR A 246 -0.61 5.71 -5.73
CA TYR A 246 -1.11 4.43 -5.21
C TYR A 246 -1.75 3.60 -6.33
N TYR A 247 -2.65 4.20 -7.12
CA TYR A 247 -3.27 3.56 -8.28
C TYR A 247 -2.24 2.95 -9.24
N GLN A 248 -1.24 3.72 -9.65
CA GLN A 248 -0.25 3.24 -10.60
C GLN A 248 0.56 2.10 -10.00
N ALA A 249 1.03 2.23 -8.75
CA ALA A 249 1.83 1.21 -8.10
C ALA A 249 1.07 -0.12 -7.96
N THR A 250 -0.08 -0.09 -7.26
CA THR A 250 -0.77 -1.31 -6.83
C THR A 250 -1.63 -1.92 -7.93
N SER A 251 -2.05 -1.12 -8.90
CA SER A 251 -3.17 -1.50 -9.79
C SER A 251 -2.90 -1.33 -11.27
N VAL A 252 -1.79 -0.68 -11.64
CA VAL A 252 -1.29 -0.67 -13.03
C VAL A 252 -0.04 -1.51 -13.12
N TYR A 253 1.03 -1.14 -12.42
CA TYR A 253 2.33 -1.81 -12.52
C TYR A 253 2.33 -3.21 -11.92
N PHE A 254 1.53 -3.44 -10.89
CA PHE A 254 1.34 -4.76 -10.30
C PHE A 254 0.14 -5.54 -10.86
N TYR A 255 -0.63 -4.96 -11.79
CA TYR A 255 -1.72 -5.68 -12.45
C TYR A 255 -1.21 -6.93 -13.18
N PRO A 256 -1.86 -8.11 -13.04
CA PRO A 256 -1.39 -9.34 -13.65
C PRO A 256 -1.21 -9.27 -15.17
N GLU A 257 -2.14 -8.62 -15.89
CA GLU A 257 -2.04 -8.48 -17.35
C GLU A 257 -0.99 -7.46 -17.81
N LYS A 258 -0.29 -6.82 -16.87
CA LYS A 258 0.88 -5.97 -17.16
C LYS A 258 2.18 -6.63 -16.70
N LEU A 259 2.26 -7.00 -15.42
CA LEU A 259 3.49 -7.55 -14.83
C LEU A 259 3.73 -9.00 -15.27
N ASP A 260 2.73 -9.87 -15.16
CA ASP A 260 2.91 -11.33 -15.30
C ASP A 260 3.10 -11.78 -16.75
N VAL A 261 2.78 -10.89 -17.69
CA VAL A 261 2.98 -11.08 -19.13
C VAL A 261 4.20 -10.32 -19.67
N ALA A 262 4.89 -9.53 -18.82
CA ALA A 262 6.04 -8.76 -19.24
C ALA A 262 7.23 -9.69 -19.57
N ASP A 263 7.99 -9.34 -20.61
CA ASP A 263 9.21 -10.08 -20.92
C ASP A 263 10.28 -9.86 -19.84
N ASN A 264 10.92 -10.96 -19.46
CA ASN A 264 12.04 -11.01 -18.52
C ASN A 264 13.26 -11.76 -19.08
N THR A 265 13.33 -11.94 -20.41
CA THR A 265 14.35 -12.77 -21.06
C THR A 265 15.37 -11.97 -21.85
N GLU A 266 15.02 -10.77 -22.31
CA GLU A 266 15.92 -9.86 -23.02
C GLU A 266 15.87 -8.44 -22.45
N SER A 267 16.93 -7.67 -22.76
CA SER A 267 16.95 -6.26 -22.39
C SER A 267 15.93 -5.47 -23.22
N ALA A 268 15.11 -4.69 -22.53
CA ALA A 268 14.14 -3.77 -23.12
C ALA A 268 14.71 -2.35 -23.35
N ASN A 269 15.93 -2.08 -22.89
CA ASN A 269 16.55 -0.77 -22.98
C ASN A 269 18.09 -0.86 -23.01
N ASP A 270 18.70 -0.31 -24.05
CA ASP A 270 20.16 -0.38 -24.26
C ASP A 270 20.99 0.41 -23.23
N ASP A 271 20.44 1.49 -22.66
CA ASP A 271 21.18 2.36 -21.73
C ASP A 271 21.27 1.77 -20.31
N TYR A 272 20.18 1.15 -19.84
CA TYR A 272 20.08 0.60 -18.48
C TYR A 272 20.24 -0.92 -18.44
N GLY A 273 19.89 -1.63 -19.52
CA GLY A 273 19.98 -3.08 -19.55
C GLY A 273 18.97 -3.75 -18.63
N TYR A 274 17.80 -3.18 -18.37
CA TYR A 274 16.71 -3.86 -17.67
C TYR A 274 15.83 -4.67 -18.63
N THR A 275 15.07 -5.62 -18.12
CA THR A 275 13.92 -6.23 -18.81
C THR A 275 12.64 -5.40 -18.60
N ASN A 276 11.57 -5.69 -19.36
CA ASN A 276 10.29 -5.01 -19.14
C ASN A 276 9.71 -5.29 -17.75
N MET A 277 9.83 -6.55 -17.28
CA MET A 277 9.35 -6.94 -15.94
C MET A 277 10.12 -6.24 -14.83
N GLU A 278 11.45 -6.19 -14.94
CA GLU A 278 12.34 -5.46 -14.02
C GLU A 278 11.93 -3.97 -13.94
N HIS A 279 11.73 -3.33 -15.09
CA HIS A 279 11.34 -1.92 -15.14
C HIS A 279 9.93 -1.66 -14.59
N TYR A 280 8.95 -2.53 -14.86
CA TYR A 280 7.61 -2.36 -14.28
C TYR A 280 7.61 -2.50 -12.75
N TRP A 281 8.46 -3.37 -12.22
CA TRP A 281 8.67 -3.48 -10.79
C TRP A 281 9.30 -2.20 -10.21
N ASP A 282 10.33 -1.67 -10.87
CA ASP A 282 10.98 -0.40 -10.51
C ASP A 282 10.01 0.79 -10.58
N GLU A 283 9.12 0.81 -11.57
CA GLU A 283 8.09 1.84 -11.70
C GLU A 283 7.03 1.77 -10.58
N SER A 284 6.70 0.58 -10.08
CA SER A 284 5.88 0.44 -8.86
C SER A 284 6.61 1.00 -7.64
N PHE A 285 7.86 0.60 -7.43
CA PHE A 285 8.71 1.09 -6.34
C PHE A 285 8.84 2.62 -6.34
N GLY A 286 9.07 3.23 -7.51
CA GLY A 286 9.18 4.67 -7.63
C GLY A 286 7.93 5.44 -7.16
N TYR A 287 6.73 4.86 -7.30
CA TYR A 287 5.50 5.47 -6.79
C TYR A 287 5.31 5.30 -5.28
N PHE A 288 5.85 4.23 -4.68
CA PHE A 288 5.98 4.17 -3.22
C PHE A 288 6.89 5.29 -2.72
N GLY A 289 7.94 5.58 -3.50
CA GLY A 289 8.74 6.78 -3.35
C GLY A 289 9.67 6.72 -2.15
N ALA A 290 10.20 5.55 -1.84
CA ALA A 290 11.28 5.39 -0.87
C ALA A 290 12.65 5.70 -1.52
N SER A 291 13.57 6.22 -0.72
CA SER A 291 14.99 6.36 -1.07
C SER A 291 15.65 4.99 -1.25
N VAL A 292 16.76 4.91 -1.99
CA VAL A 292 17.45 3.61 -2.17
C VAL A 292 17.95 3.03 -0.84
N ASP A 293 18.29 3.88 0.13
CA ASP A 293 18.82 3.49 1.44
C ASP A 293 17.74 3.32 2.53
N TYR A 294 16.46 3.21 2.16
CA TYR A 294 15.35 3.34 3.10
C TYR A 294 15.43 2.44 4.34
N LEU A 295 15.88 1.19 4.21
CA LEU A 295 16.04 0.25 5.34
C LEU A 295 17.18 0.65 6.29
N ASN A 296 18.12 1.47 5.83
CA ASN A 296 19.25 1.94 6.62
C ASN A 296 18.94 3.23 7.39
N LEU A 297 17.73 3.77 7.24
CA LEU A 297 17.28 4.99 7.88
C LEU A 297 16.42 4.69 9.12
N SER A 298 16.53 5.54 10.14
CA SER A 298 15.54 5.53 11.23
C SER A 298 14.17 5.99 10.72
N ASN A 299 13.08 5.59 11.40
CA ASN A 299 11.72 6.03 11.08
C ASN A 299 11.59 7.56 10.96
N THR A 300 12.37 8.33 11.72
CA THR A 300 12.40 9.80 11.60
C THR A 300 13.02 10.27 10.28
N ASN A 301 14.11 9.63 9.85
CA ASN A 301 14.83 9.99 8.62
C ASN A 301 14.15 9.47 7.35
N GLN A 302 13.27 8.47 7.47
CA GLN A 302 12.43 7.95 6.39
C GLN A 302 11.30 8.92 5.95
N ARG A 303 11.23 10.15 6.50
CA ARG A 303 10.11 11.08 6.31
C ARG A 303 10.41 12.29 5.43
N GLY A 304 11.44 12.20 4.60
CA GLY A 304 11.81 13.27 3.68
C GLY A 304 13.23 13.12 3.15
N ALA A 305 13.89 14.26 2.99
CA ALA A 305 15.28 14.35 2.59
C ALA A 305 16.23 13.80 3.68
N TYR A 306 17.17 12.94 3.28
CA TYR A 306 18.27 12.51 4.12
C TYR A 306 19.52 12.26 3.26
N ASP A 307 20.56 13.07 3.48
CA ASP A 307 21.85 12.99 2.77
C ASP A 307 22.64 11.78 3.30
N THR A 308 22.48 10.63 2.63
CA THR A 308 23.10 9.36 3.06
C THR A 308 24.57 9.33 2.63
N ASP A 309 24.91 9.91 1.49
CA ASP A 309 26.27 9.89 0.94
C ASP A 309 27.19 10.99 1.52
N LEU A 310 26.63 11.91 2.31
CA LEU A 310 27.29 13.04 2.97
C LEU A 310 27.92 14.03 1.97
N SER A 311 27.35 14.16 0.77
CA SER A 311 27.77 15.12 -0.25
C SER A 311 27.47 16.56 0.14
N GLY A 312 26.56 16.78 1.10
CA GLY A 312 26.06 18.09 1.50
C GLY A 312 24.93 18.60 0.61
N SER A 313 24.35 17.74 -0.23
CA SER A 313 23.21 18.01 -1.11
C SER A 313 22.33 16.76 -1.18
N ILE A 314 21.08 16.92 -1.60
CA ILE A 314 20.11 15.82 -1.72
C ILE A 314 19.91 15.50 -3.20
N ASP A 315 20.16 14.25 -3.58
CA ASP A 315 19.68 13.73 -4.86
C ASP A 315 18.25 13.21 -4.71
N TYR A 316 17.28 13.88 -5.36
CA TYR A 316 15.87 13.43 -5.31
C TYR A 316 15.66 12.04 -5.89
N LYS A 317 16.60 11.53 -6.69
CA LYS A 317 16.51 10.22 -7.35
C LYS A 317 16.89 9.07 -6.40
N THR A 318 17.62 9.34 -5.32
CA THR A 318 18.17 8.29 -4.44
C THR A 318 17.98 8.57 -2.95
N GLU A 319 17.87 9.83 -2.52
CA GLU A 319 18.01 10.25 -1.10
C GLU A 319 16.77 10.95 -0.53
N TYR A 320 15.66 10.93 -1.26
CA TYR A 320 14.41 11.56 -0.83
C TYR A 320 13.28 10.55 -0.65
N ASN A 321 12.63 10.61 0.51
CA ASN A 321 11.44 9.83 0.81
C ASN A 321 10.17 10.66 0.62
N PHE A 322 9.28 10.18 -0.24
CA PHE A 322 8.01 10.81 -0.60
C PHE A 322 6.85 10.34 0.28
N ASP A 323 5.66 10.90 0.05
CA ASP A 323 4.53 10.83 0.95
C ASP A 323 4.19 9.41 1.42
N TRP A 324 4.09 8.42 0.52
CA TRP A 324 3.71 7.05 0.90
C TRP A 324 4.74 6.35 1.79
N ALA A 325 6.01 6.41 1.42
CA ALA A 325 7.12 5.95 2.28
C ALA A 325 7.08 6.69 3.63
N ALA A 326 6.99 8.02 3.62
CA ALA A 326 6.93 8.81 4.85
C ALA A 326 5.72 8.47 5.73
N TYR A 327 4.55 8.14 5.15
CA TYR A 327 3.37 7.73 5.91
C TYR A 327 3.54 6.33 6.51
N ALA A 328 4.17 5.38 5.81
CA ALA A 328 4.50 4.07 6.38
C ALA A 328 5.37 4.26 7.64
N ALA A 329 6.48 4.99 7.52
CA ALA A 329 7.37 5.27 8.65
C ALA A 329 6.70 6.07 9.78
N LYS A 330 5.69 6.90 9.48
CA LYS A 330 4.89 7.62 10.50
C LYS A 330 3.94 6.71 11.27
N ARG A 331 3.41 5.67 10.64
CA ARG A 331 2.49 4.72 11.29
C ARG A 331 3.22 3.67 12.09
N ASP A 332 4.50 3.47 11.77
CA ASP A 332 5.44 2.66 12.56
C ASP A 332 5.78 3.30 13.92
N ASP A 333 5.79 4.64 14.02
CA ASP A 333 5.95 5.34 15.29
C ASP A 333 4.61 5.45 16.05
N CYS A 334 4.10 4.33 16.55
CA CYS A 334 2.92 4.29 17.39
C CYS A 334 3.23 3.80 18.82
N THR A 335 3.14 4.69 19.80
CA THR A 335 3.28 4.29 21.20
C THR A 335 1.97 3.68 21.70
N GLY A 336 2.01 2.41 22.12
CA GLY A 336 0.85 1.72 22.69
C GLY A 336 -0.02 0.98 21.67
N CYS A 337 0.36 0.97 20.40
CA CYS A 337 -0.14 0.02 19.41
C CYS A 337 0.38 -1.41 19.68
N ASP A 338 -0.36 -2.42 19.21
CA ASP A 338 0.03 -3.83 19.27
C ASP A 338 0.72 -4.29 17.96
N HIS A 339 0.50 -3.59 16.84
CA HIS A 339 1.24 -3.85 15.61
C HIS A 339 2.73 -3.56 15.80
N ASP A 340 3.57 -4.32 15.12
CA ASP A 340 5.02 -4.36 15.34
C ASP A 340 5.80 -3.23 14.65
N GLY A 341 5.15 -2.12 14.29
CA GLY A 341 5.82 -0.93 13.74
C GLY A 341 6.63 -1.20 12.47
N SER A 342 6.22 -2.18 11.66
CA SER A 342 7.04 -2.73 10.58
C SER A 342 6.58 -2.35 9.17
N PHE A 343 5.61 -1.46 8.97
CA PHE A 343 5.07 -1.18 7.63
C PHE A 343 6.16 -0.72 6.65
N ALA A 344 7.01 0.23 7.06
CA ALA A 344 8.08 0.76 6.23
C ALA A 344 9.07 -0.33 5.82
N SER A 345 9.56 -1.10 6.79
CA SER A 345 10.52 -2.18 6.52
C SER A 345 9.90 -3.31 5.71
N THR A 346 8.67 -3.71 6.02
CA THR A 346 7.98 -4.82 5.36
C THR A 346 7.74 -4.52 3.87
N ILE A 347 7.28 -3.30 3.55
CA ILE A 347 7.08 -2.90 2.14
C ILE A 347 8.42 -2.84 1.41
N MET A 348 9.44 -2.22 2.02
CA MET A 348 10.73 -2.03 1.38
C MET A 348 11.47 -3.35 1.14
N SER A 349 11.51 -4.24 2.14
CA SER A 349 12.10 -5.58 1.99
C SER A 349 11.39 -6.36 0.88
N ALA A 350 10.05 -6.32 0.82
CA ALA A 350 9.31 -6.99 -0.25
C ALA A 350 9.64 -6.40 -1.65
N TYR A 351 9.85 -5.10 -1.76
CA TYR A 351 10.30 -4.49 -3.01
C TYR A 351 11.69 -4.99 -3.45
N ILE A 352 12.63 -5.12 -2.51
CA ILE A 352 13.99 -5.63 -2.78
C ILE A 352 13.91 -7.11 -3.15
N ASP A 353 13.30 -7.94 -2.32
CA ASP A 353 13.23 -9.39 -2.50
C ASP A 353 12.51 -9.76 -3.81
N GLY A 354 11.39 -9.10 -4.12
CA GLY A 354 10.67 -9.34 -5.36
C GLY A 354 11.46 -8.90 -6.60
N ARG A 355 12.23 -7.81 -6.52
CA ARG A 355 13.11 -7.38 -7.61
C ARG A 355 14.28 -8.33 -7.80
N GLU A 356 14.85 -8.85 -6.71
CA GLU A 356 15.86 -9.91 -6.74
C GLU A 356 15.32 -11.17 -7.41
N ALA A 357 14.12 -11.62 -7.03
CA ALA A 357 13.47 -12.78 -7.62
C ALA A 357 13.24 -12.63 -9.15
N ILE A 358 12.82 -11.45 -9.60
CA ILE A 358 12.69 -11.14 -11.04
C ILE A 358 14.06 -11.17 -11.71
N THR A 359 15.08 -10.56 -11.11
CA THR A 359 16.45 -10.56 -11.64
C THR A 359 16.98 -11.98 -11.78
N ALA A 360 16.75 -12.85 -10.80
CA ALA A 360 17.14 -14.25 -10.85
C ALA A 360 16.46 -15.06 -11.99
N GLY A 361 15.53 -14.44 -12.75
CA GLY A 361 14.77 -15.10 -13.81
C GLY A 361 13.61 -15.93 -13.28
N GLY A 362 13.17 -15.65 -12.06
CA GLY A 362 12.03 -16.30 -11.44
C GLY A 362 10.72 -16.00 -12.18
N GLY A 363 9.82 -16.99 -12.22
CA GLY A 363 8.47 -16.80 -12.76
C GLY A 363 7.52 -16.16 -11.74
N VAL A 364 6.25 -15.98 -12.10
CA VAL A 364 5.21 -15.41 -11.21
C VAL A 364 5.28 -15.95 -9.79
N SER A 365 5.51 -17.26 -9.65
CA SER A 365 5.55 -17.90 -8.35
C SER A 365 6.72 -17.52 -7.43
N SER A 366 7.65 -16.67 -7.86
CA SER A 366 8.75 -16.20 -7.00
C SER A 366 8.57 -14.76 -6.54
N TYR A 367 8.01 -13.87 -7.38
CA TYR A 367 7.85 -12.44 -7.02
C TYR A 367 6.45 -12.09 -6.53
N ASP A 368 5.42 -12.86 -6.91
CA ASP A 368 4.03 -12.57 -6.54
C ASP A 368 3.77 -12.53 -5.02
N PRO A 369 4.41 -13.35 -4.15
CA PRO A 369 4.22 -13.20 -2.71
C PRO A 369 4.69 -11.84 -2.21
N HIS A 370 5.80 -11.33 -2.75
CA HIS A 370 6.32 -10.00 -2.42
C HIS A 370 5.41 -8.89 -2.95
N ARG A 371 4.86 -9.04 -4.16
CA ARG A 371 3.80 -8.15 -4.68
C ARG A 371 2.63 -8.08 -3.71
N MET A 372 2.14 -9.23 -3.25
CA MET A 372 1.01 -9.30 -2.32
C MET A 372 1.34 -8.68 -0.96
N THR A 373 2.55 -8.91 -0.43
CA THR A 373 3.05 -8.21 0.77
C THR A 373 3.03 -6.69 0.58
N ILE A 374 3.50 -6.18 -0.56
CA ILE A 374 3.52 -4.73 -0.82
C ILE A 374 2.10 -4.16 -0.84
N VAL A 375 1.20 -4.70 -1.68
CA VAL A 375 -0.12 -4.09 -1.89
C VAL A 375 -0.99 -4.18 -0.63
N ASN A 376 -0.92 -5.30 0.12
CA ASN A 376 -1.70 -5.48 1.32
C ASN A 376 -1.16 -4.64 2.49
N THR A 377 0.16 -4.57 2.66
CA THR A 377 0.77 -3.76 3.72
C THR A 377 0.62 -2.26 3.42
N TRP A 378 0.71 -1.84 2.16
CA TRP A 378 0.44 -0.45 1.79
C TRP A 378 -1.03 -0.07 2.01
N GLU A 379 -1.98 -0.97 1.72
CA GLU A 379 -3.38 -0.72 2.09
C GLU A 379 -3.58 -0.59 3.60
N LYS A 380 -2.88 -1.39 4.42
CA LYS A 380 -2.86 -1.22 5.87
C LYS A 380 -2.28 0.14 6.29
N VAL A 381 -1.26 0.66 5.59
CA VAL A 381 -0.76 2.05 5.81
C VAL A 381 -1.86 3.08 5.52
N VAL A 382 -2.62 2.91 4.44
CA VAL A 382 -3.78 3.78 4.14
C VAL A 382 -4.79 3.70 5.29
N ALA A 383 -5.18 2.50 5.69
CA ALA A 383 -6.15 2.25 6.76
C ALA A 383 -5.71 2.84 8.11
N ALA A 384 -4.44 2.66 8.49
CA ALA A 384 -3.87 3.24 9.71
C ALA A 384 -3.87 4.77 9.69
N ASN A 385 -3.68 5.40 8.52
CA ASN A 385 -3.85 6.85 8.40
C ASN A 385 -5.31 7.28 8.55
N ILE A 386 -6.28 6.51 8.04
CA ILE A 386 -7.71 6.82 8.27
C ILE A 386 -8.02 6.80 9.78
N VAL A 387 -7.54 5.79 10.51
CA VAL A 387 -7.69 5.71 11.98
C VAL A 387 -7.04 6.91 12.67
N HIS A 388 -5.80 7.25 12.31
CA HIS A 388 -5.09 8.41 12.86
C HIS A 388 -5.89 9.71 12.73
N TYR A 389 -6.41 9.98 11.53
CA TYR A 389 -7.19 11.20 11.32
C TYR A 389 -8.60 11.11 11.88
N ALA A 390 -9.20 9.91 12.01
CA ALA A 390 -10.45 9.74 12.76
C ALA A 390 -10.25 10.09 14.24
N ASN A 391 -9.17 9.63 14.88
CA ASN A 391 -8.79 10.04 16.25
C ASN A 391 -8.60 11.56 16.34
N SER A 392 -7.88 12.14 15.38
CA SER A 392 -7.66 13.60 15.33
C SER A 392 -8.97 14.38 15.18
N VAL A 393 -9.90 13.91 14.36
CA VAL A 393 -11.24 14.52 14.21
C VAL A 393 -12.03 14.44 15.53
N GLN A 394 -12.00 13.31 16.23
CA GLN A 394 -12.66 13.17 17.54
C GLN A 394 -12.10 14.19 18.54
N ASP A 395 -10.78 14.30 18.62
CA ASP A 395 -10.09 15.25 19.50
C ASP A 395 -10.37 16.72 19.13
N ASP A 396 -10.42 17.03 17.83
CA ASP A 396 -10.73 18.36 17.33
C ASP A 396 -12.16 18.78 17.67
N ILE A 397 -13.14 17.88 17.53
CA ILE A 397 -14.53 18.13 17.90
C ILE A 397 -14.65 18.34 19.42
N ALA A 398 -14.00 17.48 20.21
CA ALA A 398 -14.06 17.55 21.67
C ALA A 398 -13.42 18.85 22.21
N SER A 399 -12.36 19.32 21.56
CA SER A 399 -11.62 20.53 21.96
C SER A 399 -12.11 21.82 21.29
N GLY A 400 -12.91 21.74 20.23
CA GLY A 400 -13.28 22.88 19.39
C GLY A 400 -12.09 23.45 18.60
N SER A 401 -11.19 22.58 18.16
CA SER A 401 -9.97 22.91 17.42
C SER A 401 -10.27 23.51 16.04
N SER A 402 -9.40 24.42 15.59
CA SER A 402 -9.44 24.93 14.21
C SER A 402 -8.92 23.93 13.18
N ASP A 403 -8.29 22.83 13.62
CA ASP A 403 -7.73 21.82 12.72
C ASP A 403 -8.76 20.78 12.24
N LEU A 404 -10.00 20.82 12.75
CA LEU A 404 -11.08 19.88 12.38
C LEU A 404 -11.22 19.71 10.87
N ASN A 405 -11.30 20.83 10.16
CA ASN A 405 -11.50 20.86 8.71
C ASN A 405 -10.33 20.21 7.97
N LYS A 406 -9.11 20.44 8.46
CA LYS A 406 -7.90 19.86 7.91
C LYS A 406 -7.87 18.35 8.17
N HIS A 407 -7.99 17.90 9.42
CA HIS A 407 -7.91 16.48 9.76
C HIS A 407 -9.04 15.66 9.13
N TRP A 408 -10.26 16.20 9.07
CA TRP A 408 -11.34 15.56 8.32
C TRP A 408 -11.01 15.39 6.84
N SER A 409 -10.45 16.42 6.19
CA SER A 409 -10.08 16.33 4.77
C SER A 409 -8.97 15.33 4.53
N GLU A 410 -8.02 15.23 5.47
CA GLU A 410 -6.96 14.22 5.43
C GLU A 410 -7.55 12.80 5.55
N MET A 411 -8.43 12.57 6.53
CA MET A 411 -9.16 11.30 6.68
C MET A 411 -9.92 10.93 5.40
N ARG A 412 -10.71 11.88 4.86
CA ARG A 412 -11.55 11.68 3.68
C ARG A 412 -10.72 11.29 2.47
N ALA A 413 -9.60 11.98 2.22
CA ALA A 413 -8.74 11.69 1.09
C ALA A 413 -8.03 10.33 1.20
N PHE A 414 -7.61 9.92 2.40
CA PHE A 414 -7.07 8.56 2.60
C PHE A 414 -8.13 7.49 2.39
N ALA A 415 -9.35 7.70 2.86
CA ALA A 415 -10.44 6.75 2.65
C ALA A 415 -10.76 6.56 1.16
N LEU A 416 -10.71 7.64 0.36
CA LEU A 416 -10.85 7.55 -1.10
C LEU A 416 -9.72 6.72 -1.73
N ALA A 417 -8.51 6.71 -1.15
CA ALA A 417 -7.39 5.97 -1.70
C ALA A 417 -7.64 4.46 -1.80
N LEU A 418 -8.41 3.90 -0.86
CA LEU A 418 -8.76 2.47 -0.85
C LEU A 418 -9.49 2.03 -2.12
N GLN A 419 -10.20 2.94 -2.81
CA GLN A 419 -10.85 2.64 -4.10
C GLN A 419 -9.84 2.20 -5.18
N PHE A 420 -8.61 2.72 -5.10
CA PHE A 420 -7.62 2.66 -6.17
C PHE A 420 -6.65 1.47 -6.08
N ASN A 421 -6.87 0.53 -5.14
CA ASN A 421 -6.16 -0.74 -5.09
C ASN A 421 -6.97 -1.87 -5.76
N TYR A 422 -6.39 -2.50 -6.79
CA TYR A 422 -6.95 -3.68 -7.46
C TYR A 422 -7.09 -4.85 -6.49
N TYR A 423 -6.12 -5.01 -5.60
CA TYR A 423 -6.03 -6.08 -4.61
C TYR A 423 -6.71 -5.73 -3.28
N LYS A 424 -7.62 -4.74 -3.28
CA LYS A 424 -8.15 -4.21 -2.03
C LYS A 424 -8.82 -5.28 -1.16
N VAL A 425 -8.51 -5.24 0.14
CA VAL A 425 -9.12 -6.14 1.13
C VAL A 425 -10.52 -5.66 1.50
N ILE A 426 -10.72 -4.35 1.62
CA ILE A 426 -12.03 -3.78 1.93
C ILE A 426 -13.02 -4.03 0.79
N SER A 427 -14.24 -4.47 1.13
CA SER A 427 -15.28 -4.69 0.13
C SER A 427 -15.77 -3.35 -0.45
N ASN A 428 -16.30 -3.36 -1.68
CA ASN A 428 -16.90 -2.16 -2.27
C ASN A 428 -18.09 -1.64 -1.44
N THR A 429 -18.81 -2.53 -0.77
CA THR A 429 -19.94 -2.17 0.11
C THR A 429 -19.45 -1.42 1.33
N ASP A 430 -18.49 -1.98 2.06
CA ASP A 430 -17.95 -1.37 3.28
C ASP A 430 -17.22 -0.06 2.97
N LEU A 431 -16.47 -0.01 1.87
CA LEU A 431 -15.84 1.22 1.41
C LEU A 431 -16.88 2.31 1.10
N THR A 432 -17.97 1.97 0.40
CA THR A 432 -19.03 2.93 0.09
C THR A 432 -19.76 3.39 1.36
N GLU A 433 -20.00 2.48 2.29
CA GLU A 433 -20.60 2.78 3.58
C GLU A 433 -19.71 3.71 4.41
N MET A 434 -18.42 3.39 4.56
CA MET A 434 -17.44 4.23 5.25
C MET A 434 -17.36 5.63 4.65
N ILE A 435 -17.27 5.74 3.32
CA ILE A 435 -17.29 7.03 2.62
C ILE A 435 -18.60 7.79 2.90
N THR A 436 -19.73 7.10 2.91
CA THR A 436 -21.05 7.71 3.19
C THR A 436 -21.13 8.22 4.63
N LEU A 437 -20.61 7.47 5.60
CA LEU A 437 -20.53 7.86 7.01
C LEU A 437 -19.67 9.11 7.19
N MET A 438 -18.54 9.22 6.47
CA MET A 438 -17.71 10.41 6.50
C MET A 438 -18.43 11.65 5.96
N GLY A 439 -19.37 11.49 5.04
CA GLY A 439 -20.03 12.61 4.38
C GLY A 439 -19.11 13.37 3.41
N ASN A 440 -19.56 14.55 2.98
CA ASN A 440 -18.87 15.36 1.97
C ASN A 440 -18.28 16.68 2.51
N ALA A 441 -18.46 16.94 3.81
CA ALA A 441 -17.90 18.09 4.50
C ALA A 441 -17.69 17.74 5.99
N PRO A 442 -16.74 18.41 6.68
CA PRO A 442 -16.53 18.22 8.11
C PRO A 442 -17.77 18.59 8.92
N SER A 443 -17.96 17.92 10.06
CA SER A 443 -19.02 18.20 11.01
C SER A 443 -18.44 18.44 12.40
N SER A 444 -18.81 19.55 13.03
CA SER A 444 -18.47 19.86 14.42
C SER A 444 -19.52 19.34 15.42
N ASP A 445 -20.50 18.56 14.97
CA ASP A 445 -21.51 17.98 15.85
C ASP A 445 -20.86 16.91 16.74
N ILE A 446 -21.11 16.97 18.05
CA ILE A 446 -20.54 16.01 19.01
C ILE A 446 -20.95 14.56 18.70
N SER A 447 -22.12 14.35 18.08
CA SER A 447 -22.57 13.02 17.66
C SER A 447 -21.74 12.43 16.53
N TYR A 448 -20.95 13.25 15.82
CA TYR A 448 -20.05 12.77 14.78
C TYR A 448 -18.83 12.02 15.34
N ILE A 449 -18.54 12.15 16.65
CA ILE A 449 -17.57 11.29 17.35
C ILE A 449 -18.00 9.82 17.29
N ASP A 450 -19.29 9.53 17.46
CA ASP A 450 -19.82 8.16 17.39
C ASP A 450 -19.68 7.60 15.96
N THR A 451 -19.71 8.46 14.93
CA THR A 451 -19.43 8.08 13.54
C THR A 451 -17.96 7.70 13.35
N MET A 452 -17.03 8.42 13.98
CA MET A 452 -15.61 8.07 13.91
C MET A 452 -15.33 6.72 14.56
N ASP A 453 -15.97 6.41 15.69
CA ASP A 453 -15.85 5.10 16.33
C ASP A 453 -16.40 3.95 15.48
N GLN A 454 -17.50 4.18 14.76
CA GLN A 454 -18.04 3.22 13.78
C GLN A 454 -17.05 2.96 12.64
N ILE A 455 -16.47 4.02 12.07
CA ILE A 455 -15.48 3.90 10.99
C ILE A 455 -14.24 3.15 11.49
N LYS A 456 -13.73 3.49 12.67
CA LYS A 456 -12.58 2.81 13.28
C LYS A 456 -12.85 1.33 13.54
N THR A 457 -14.05 0.99 14.01
CA THR A 457 -14.46 -0.40 14.22
C THR A 457 -14.47 -1.18 12.90
N MET A 458 -15.09 -0.63 11.86
CA MET A 458 -15.10 -1.24 10.53
C MET A 458 -13.69 -1.49 9.99
N ILE A 459 -12.80 -0.49 10.11
CA ILE A 459 -11.39 -0.64 9.70
C ILE A 459 -10.69 -1.71 10.55
N GLY A 460 -10.91 -1.72 11.86
CA GLY A 460 -10.34 -2.72 12.77
C GLY A 460 -10.72 -4.14 12.40
N GLU A 461 -11.99 -4.37 12.05
CA GLU A 461 -12.49 -5.68 11.60
C GLU A 461 -11.88 -6.09 10.25
N VAL A 462 -11.85 -5.19 9.26
CA VAL A 462 -11.34 -5.50 7.91
C VAL A 462 -9.84 -5.78 7.90
N TYR A 463 -9.05 -4.98 8.63
CA TYR A 463 -7.59 -5.03 8.58
C TYR A 463 -6.96 -5.72 9.79
N MET A 464 -7.79 -6.27 10.68
CA MET A 464 -7.40 -6.94 11.92
C MET A 464 -6.55 -6.06 12.86
N PHE A 465 -6.88 -4.76 12.92
CA PHE A 465 -6.24 -3.86 13.88
C PHE A 465 -6.83 -4.06 15.27
N THR A 466 -5.96 -4.12 16.27
CA THR A 466 -6.35 -4.30 17.66
C THR A 466 -7.02 -3.05 18.22
N ALA A 467 -7.69 -3.18 19.37
CA ALA A 467 -8.23 -2.02 20.07
C ALA A 467 -7.14 -1.01 20.46
N ASN A 468 -5.92 -1.48 20.72
CA ASN A 468 -4.76 -0.64 21.02
C ASN A 468 -4.31 0.14 19.78
N ASP A 469 -4.28 -0.49 18.61
CA ASP A 469 -3.96 0.18 17.35
C ASP A 469 -4.98 1.28 17.04
N LEU A 470 -6.28 0.94 17.15
CA LEU A 470 -7.38 1.87 16.90
C LEU A 470 -7.35 3.08 17.85
N ALA A 471 -6.88 2.91 19.08
CA ALA A 471 -6.84 3.96 20.08
C ALA A 471 -5.62 4.88 20.00
N ASN A 472 -4.48 4.39 19.50
CA ASN A 472 -3.18 5.08 19.66
C ASN A 472 -2.58 5.64 18.37
N TRP A 473 -3.15 5.33 17.20
CA TRP A 473 -2.67 5.95 15.96
C TRP A 473 -3.00 7.42 15.83
#